data_AF-A0A959X7Q0-F1
#
_entry.id   AF-A0A959X7Q0-F1
#
_cell.length_a   1.000
_cell.length_b   1.000
_cell.length_c   1.000
_cell.angle_alpha   90.00
_cell.angle_beta   90.00
_cell.angle_gamma   90.00
#
_symmetry.space_group_name_H-M   'P 1'
#
loop_
_entity.id
_entity.type
_entity.pdbx_description
1 polymer ?
#
loop_
_entity_poly.entity_id
_entity_poly.type
_entity_poly.pdbx_seq_one_letter_code
_entity_poly.pdbx_strand_id
1 'polypeptide(L)'
;MNLLETMGNPVFNIAIFAGFVVITMFVVIRVTRGGKKKASDFYTGGAQFDGRQNGFAIAGDYLSAASFLGIVGAVALYGYDGLLYSVGFLVAWLVALLLVAEPLRNTGKYTMA
;
A
#
# COMPACT_ATOMS: atom_id res chain seq x y z
N MET A 1 -26.31 -2.76 -30.99
CA MET A 1 -25.98 -2.56 -29.56
C MET A 1 -24.91 -1.49 -29.52
N ASN A 2 -25.27 -0.28 -29.09
CA ASN A 2 -24.38 0.88 -29.20
C ASN A 2 -23.30 0.78 -28.12
N LEU A 3 -22.02 0.94 -28.49
CA LEU A 3 -20.86 0.85 -27.60
C LEU A 3 -20.99 1.75 -26.34
N LEU A 4 -21.81 2.80 -26.39
CA LEU A 4 -22.06 3.72 -25.29
C LEU A 4 -22.98 3.17 -24.18
N GLU A 5 -23.83 2.18 -24.47
CA GLU A 5 -24.68 1.53 -23.44
C GLU A 5 -23.92 0.44 -22.66
N THR A 6 -22.83 -0.07 -23.23
CA THR A 6 -21.92 -1.02 -22.55
C THR A 6 -20.96 -0.31 -21.59
N MET A 7 -20.73 0.99 -21.76
CA MET A 7 -19.88 1.80 -20.89
C MET A 7 -20.75 2.41 -19.79
N GLY A 8 -20.65 1.90 -18.56
CA GLY A 8 -21.40 2.44 -17.42
C GLY A 8 -21.26 3.97 -17.28
N ASN A 9 -22.28 4.62 -16.72
CA ASN A 9 -22.39 6.09 -16.66
C ASN A 9 -21.07 6.74 -16.14
N PRO A 10 -20.35 7.53 -16.97
CA PRO A 10 -19.03 8.05 -16.60
C PRO A 10 -19.10 9.03 -15.42
N VAL A 11 -20.20 9.77 -15.29
CA VAL A 11 -20.42 10.66 -14.15
C VAL A 11 -20.52 9.86 -12.85
N PHE A 12 -21.17 8.70 -12.89
CA PHE A 12 -21.29 7.80 -11.74
C PHE A 12 -19.93 7.21 -11.34
N ASN A 13 -19.12 6.76 -12.31
CA ASN A 13 -17.77 6.23 -12.04
C ASN A 13 -16.85 7.29 -11.42
N ILE A 14 -16.87 8.51 -11.96
CA ILE A 14 -16.09 9.63 -11.42
C ILE A 14 -16.57 9.99 -10.02
N ALA A 15 -17.89 9.97 -9.78
CA ALA A 15 -18.44 10.25 -8.45
C ALA A 15 -17.97 9.23 -7.40
N ILE A 16 -17.94 7.93 -7.74
CA ILE A 16 -17.43 6.88 -6.84
C ILE A 16 -15.94 7.10 -6.56
N PHE A 17 -15.14 7.34 -7.61
CA PHE A 17 -13.70 7.59 -7.46
C PHE A 17 -13.42 8.82 -6.60
N ALA A 18 -14.09 9.94 -6.90
CA ALA A 18 -13.95 11.18 -6.13
C ALA A 18 -14.40 10.98 -4.68
N GLY A 19 -15.50 10.24 -4.45
CA GLY A 19 -15.97 9.87 -3.12
C GLY A 19 -14.90 9.10 -2.34
N PHE A 20 -14.28 8.09 -2.95
CA PHE A 20 -13.19 7.33 -2.35
C PHE A 20 -11.98 8.21 -1.97
N VAL A 21 -11.57 9.12 -2.86
CA VAL A 21 -10.46 10.06 -2.60
C VAL A 21 -10.80 11.00 -1.44
N VAL A 22 -12.00 11.58 -1.42
CA VAL A 22 -12.40 12.50 -0.34
C VAL A 22 -12.48 11.78 1.01
N ILE A 23 -13.02 10.55 1.05
CA ILE A 23 -13.11 9.77 2.28
C ILE A 23 -11.72 9.44 2.82
N THR A 24 -10.84 8.89 1.98
CA THR A 24 -9.47 8.53 2.41
C THR A 24 -8.69 9.76 2.86
N MET A 25 -8.78 10.86 2.11
CA MET A 25 -8.14 12.14 2.47
C MET A 25 -8.69 12.69 3.79
N PHE A 26 -10.00 12.65 3.99
CA PHE A 26 -10.62 13.08 5.24
C PHE A 26 -10.12 12.27 6.44
N VAL A 27 -10.02 10.95 6.32
CA VAL A 27 -9.49 10.07 7.37
C VAL A 27 -8.05 10.44 7.70
N VAL A 28 -7.18 10.58 6.69
CA VAL A 28 -5.77 10.95 6.89
C VAL A 28 -5.67 12.31 7.60
N ILE A 29 -6.36 13.32 7.08
CA ILE A 29 -6.33 14.67 7.67
C ILE A 29 -6.84 14.66 9.11
N ARG A 30 -7.93 13.94 9.39
CA ARG A 30 -8.51 13.85 10.75
C ARG A 30 -7.54 13.17 11.72
N VAL A 31 -6.85 12.12 11.28
CA VAL A 31 -5.87 11.40 12.11
C VAL A 31 -4.61 12.24 12.33
N THR A 32 -4.11 12.93 11.30
CA THR A 32 -2.87 13.72 11.37
C THR A 32 -3.05 15.07 12.08
N ARG A 33 -4.26 15.67 12.05
CA ARG A 33 -4.55 16.98 12.67
C ARG A 33 -4.39 17.01 14.19
N GLY A 34 -4.42 15.87 14.87
CA GLY A 34 -4.27 15.77 16.34
C GLY A 34 -2.88 16.10 16.89
N GLY A 35 -1.87 16.30 16.02
CA GLY A 35 -0.60 16.95 16.36
C GLY A 35 0.24 16.24 17.44
N LYS A 36 0.95 15.18 17.08
CA LYS A 36 2.00 14.64 17.96
C LYS A 36 3.31 15.42 17.77
N LYS A 37 3.87 15.93 18.88
CA LYS A 37 4.97 16.92 18.87
C LYS A 37 6.38 16.34 18.87
N LYS A 38 6.55 15.03 19.08
CA LYS A 38 7.86 14.36 19.14
C LYS A 38 8.11 13.55 17.87
N ALA A 39 9.39 13.44 17.47
CA ALA A 39 9.79 12.66 16.29
C ALA A 39 9.35 11.19 16.39
N SER A 40 9.48 10.56 17.56
CA SER A 40 9.02 9.18 17.81
C SER A 40 7.54 9.00 17.52
N ASP A 41 6.74 10.01 17.83
CA ASP A 41 5.31 9.95 17.65
C ASP A 41 4.88 10.09 16.18
N PHE A 42 5.68 10.81 15.39
CA PHE A 42 5.45 10.99 13.96
C PHE A 42 5.97 9.80 13.15
N TYR A 43 7.17 9.29 13.45
CA TYR A 43 7.83 8.24 12.66
C TYR A 43 7.45 6.81 13.07
N THR A 44 7.18 6.55 14.35
CA THR A 44 6.85 5.19 14.83
C THR A 44 5.49 5.10 15.51
N GLY A 45 4.70 6.19 15.45
CA GLY A 45 3.41 6.28 16.14
C GLY A 45 3.52 6.23 17.66
N GLY A 46 4.73 6.35 18.23
CA GLY A 46 5.01 6.13 19.64
C GLY A 46 5.10 4.65 20.06
N ALA A 47 5.33 3.74 19.11
CA ALA A 47 5.35 2.28 19.33
C ALA A 47 4.06 1.73 19.97
N GLN A 48 2.91 2.35 19.66
CA GLN A 48 1.62 2.03 20.27
C GLN A 48 0.81 0.95 19.52
N PHE A 49 1.23 0.57 18.32
CA PHE A 49 0.49 -0.37 17.46
C PHE A 49 0.87 -1.82 17.74
N ASP A 50 -0.12 -2.71 17.78
CA ASP A 50 0.10 -4.15 17.88
C ASP A 50 0.73 -4.70 16.59
N GLY A 51 1.43 -5.83 16.69
CA GLY A 51 2.08 -6.49 15.56
C GLY A 51 1.12 -6.80 14.41
N ARG A 52 -0.14 -7.11 14.71
CA ARG A 52 -1.17 -7.33 13.67
C ARG A 52 -1.53 -6.05 12.93
N GLN A 53 -1.69 -4.93 13.65
CA GLN A 53 -2.02 -3.63 13.04
C GLN A 53 -0.89 -3.14 12.13
N ASN A 54 0.35 -3.25 12.60
CA ASN A 54 1.53 -2.95 11.78
C ASN A 54 1.64 -3.89 10.58
N GLY A 55 1.36 -5.18 10.77
CA GLY A 55 1.36 -6.16 9.68
C GLY A 55 0.36 -5.81 8.57
N PHE A 56 -0.87 -5.42 8.94
CA PHE A 56 -1.86 -4.96 7.96
C PHE A 56 -1.46 -3.66 7.26
N ALA A 57 -0.85 -2.71 7.97
CA ALA A 57 -0.34 -1.48 7.36
C ALA A 57 0.74 -1.77 6.31
N ILE A 58 1.73 -2.58 6.67
CA ILE A 58 2.84 -2.96 5.78
C ILE A 58 2.35 -3.78 4.58
N ALA A 59 1.39 -4.70 4.79
CA ALA A 59 0.75 -5.42 3.70
C ALA A 59 -0.02 -4.48 2.77
N GLY A 60 -0.73 -3.49 3.32
CA GLY A 60 -1.43 -2.46 2.54
C GLY A 60 -0.50 -1.64 1.66
N ASP A 61 0.63 -1.19 2.20
CA ASP A 61 1.64 -0.44 1.43
C ASP A 61 2.27 -1.29 0.32
N TYR A 62 2.44 -2.59 0.55
CA TYR A 62 2.94 -3.52 -0.45
C TYR A 62 1.94 -3.74 -1.61
N LEU A 63 0.63 -3.65 -1.35
CA LEU A 63 -0.45 -3.81 -2.33
C LEU A 63 -0.73 -2.54 -3.16
N SER A 64 0.33 -1.82 -3.52
CA SER A 64 0.25 -0.64 -4.38
C SER A 64 -0.21 -0.95 -5.81
N ALA A 65 -0.66 0.08 -6.54
CA ALA A 65 -1.00 0.00 -7.97
C ALA A 65 0.16 -0.55 -8.82
N ALA A 66 1.41 -0.26 -8.44
CA ALA A 66 2.59 -0.82 -9.09
C ALA A 66 2.66 -2.35 -8.94
N SER A 67 2.40 -2.88 -7.75
CA SER A 67 2.38 -4.32 -7.49
C SER A 67 1.23 -5.00 -8.24
N PHE A 68 0.04 -4.39 -8.25
CA PHE A 68 -1.12 -4.91 -8.96
C PHE A 68 -0.91 -4.93 -10.48
N LEU A 69 -0.58 -3.78 -11.08
CA LEU A 69 -0.36 -3.67 -12.52
C LEU A 69 0.90 -4.42 -12.97
N GLY A 70 1.92 -4.53 -12.11
CA GLY A 70 3.14 -5.27 -12.39
C GLY A 70 2.90 -6.75 -12.62
N ILE A 71 2.17 -7.41 -11.71
CA ILE A 71 1.84 -8.84 -11.85
C ILE A 71 0.87 -9.05 -13.03
N VAL A 72 -0.17 -8.22 -13.15
CA VAL A 72 -1.12 -8.32 -14.27
C VAL A 72 -0.41 -8.12 -15.61
N GLY A 73 0.51 -7.16 -15.70
CA GLY A 73 1.32 -6.92 -16.89
C GLY A 73 2.26 -8.08 -17.20
N ALA A 74 2.93 -8.65 -16.18
CA ALA A 74 3.79 -9.81 -16.36
C ALA A 74 2.99 -11.03 -16.86
N VAL A 75 1.80 -11.28 -16.32
CA VAL A 75 0.91 -12.35 -16.79
C VAL A 75 0.40 -12.08 -18.21
N ALA A 76 0.08 -10.83 -18.55
CA ALA A 76 -0.36 -10.48 -19.89
C ALA A 76 0.74 -10.73 -20.95
N LEU A 77 2.01 -10.57 -20.59
CA LEU A 77 3.15 -10.76 -21.49
C LEU A 77 3.67 -12.21 -21.53
N TYR A 78 3.74 -12.87 -20.38
CA TYR A 78 4.41 -14.17 -20.21
C TYR A 78 3.45 -15.32 -19.87
N GLY A 79 2.14 -15.06 -19.81
CA GLY A 79 1.13 -16.07 -19.50
C GLY A 79 1.26 -16.62 -18.08
N TYR A 80 1.11 -17.94 -17.93
CA TYR A 80 1.15 -18.61 -16.63
C TYR A 80 2.49 -18.42 -15.90
N ASP A 81 3.59 -18.31 -16.63
CA ASP A 81 4.91 -18.10 -16.04
C ASP A 81 5.03 -16.71 -15.38
N GLY A 82 4.25 -15.71 -15.85
CA GLY A 82 4.09 -14.42 -15.20
C GLY A 82 3.57 -14.52 -13.76
N LEU A 83 2.75 -15.53 -13.46
CA LEU A 83 2.26 -15.79 -12.11
C LEU A 83 3.38 -16.35 -11.21
N LEU A 84 4.28 -17.17 -11.75
CA LEU A 84 5.42 -17.69 -10.98
C LEU A 84 6.36 -16.55 -10.52
N TYR A 85 6.53 -15.51 -11.33
CA TYR A 85 7.27 -14.30 -10.92
C TYR A 85 6.62 -13.58 -9.74
N SER A 86 5.30 -13.64 -9.57
CA SER A 86 4.60 -13.02 -8.43
C SER A 86 4.97 -13.66 -7.09
N VAL A 87 5.20 -14.98 -7.08
CA VAL A 87 5.61 -15.71 -5.87
C VAL A 87 7.01 -15.28 -5.46
N GLY A 88 7.94 -15.19 -6.42
CA GLY A 88 9.29 -14.70 -6.17
C GLY A 88 9.30 -13.28 -5.60
N PHE A 89 8.46 -12.39 -6.15
CA PHE A 89 8.30 -11.04 -5.65
C PHE A 89 7.80 -10.99 -4.19
N LEU A 90 6.82 -11.82 -3.84
CA LEU A 90 6.28 -11.90 -2.47
C LEU A 90 7.31 -12.45 -1.47
N VAL A 91 8.02 -13.51 -1.85
CA VAL A 91 9.07 -14.12 -1.02
C VAL A 91 10.22 -13.15 -0.82
N ALA A 92 10.66 -12.45 -1.88
CA ALA A 92 11.72 -11.44 -1.79
C ALA A 92 11.35 -10.30 -0.82
N TRP A 93 10.08 -9.88 -0.81
CA TRP A 93 9.59 -8.88 0.14
C TRP A 93 9.65 -9.36 1.59
N LEU A 94 9.25 -10.60 1.88
CA LEU A 94 9.40 -11.18 3.23
C LEU A 94 10.86 -11.26 3.65
N VAL A 95 11.75 -11.67 2.74
CA VAL A 95 13.19 -11.71 3.00
C VAL A 95 13.73 -10.31 3.30
N ALA A 96 13.31 -9.29 2.56
CA ALA A 96 13.70 -7.91 2.81
C ALA A 96 13.18 -7.40 4.17
N LEU A 97 11.95 -7.75 4.57
CA LEU A 97 11.41 -7.39 5.88
C LEU A 97 12.23 -8.00 7.02
N LEU A 98 12.62 -9.27 6.91
CA LEU A 98 13.37 -9.97 7.96
C LEU A 98 14.85 -9.58 7.98
N LEU A 99 15.49 -9.43 6.82
CA LEU A 99 16.95 -9.21 6.75
C LEU A 99 17.35 -7.73 6.72
N VAL A 100 16.47 -6.83 6.30
CA VAL A 100 16.77 -5.40 6.18
C VAL A 100 15.94 -4.59 7.16
N ALA A 101 14.61 -4.75 7.16
CA ALA A 101 13.76 -3.92 8.01
C ALA A 101 13.94 -4.23 9.51
N GLU A 102 14.15 -5.49 9.90
CA GLU A 102 14.37 -5.85 11.32
C GLU A 102 15.69 -5.28 11.89
N PRO A 103 16.86 -5.43 11.25
CA PRO A 103 18.08 -4.77 11.73
C PRO A 103 17.95 -3.25 11.78
N LEU A 104 17.34 -2.62 10.76
CA LEU A 104 17.12 -1.17 10.73
C LEU A 104 16.22 -0.72 11.87
N ARG A 105 15.14 -1.44 12.17
CA ARG A 105 14.26 -1.18 13.32
C ARG A 105 15.03 -1.22 14.64
N ASN A 106 15.97 -2.16 14.77
CA ASN A 106 16.76 -2.33 15.99
C ASN A 106 17.81 -1.21 16.21
N THR A 107 18.15 -0.42 15.18
CA THR A 107 19.07 0.73 15.32
C THR A 107 18.44 1.95 15.99
N GLY A 108 17.11 2.01 16.09
CA GLY A 108 16.38 3.15 16.67
C GLY A 108 16.44 4.45 15.86
N LYS A 109 17.06 4.44 14.66
CA LYS A 109 17.08 5.58 13.74
C LYS A 109 15.81 5.62 12.89
N TYR A 110 15.37 6.83 12.53
CA TYR A 110 14.17 7.04 11.70
C TYR A 110 14.46 7.15 10.20
N THR A 111 15.74 7.19 9.82
CA THR A 111 16.20 7.31 8.42
C THR A 111 17.34 6.33 8.17
N MET A 112 17.53 5.97 6.91
CA MET A 112 18.58 5.04 6.45
C MET A 112 19.94 5.72 6.20
N ALA A 113 20.04 7.04 6.44
CA ALA A 113 21.28 7.82 6.32
C ALA A 113 22.13 7.86 7.60
#